data_AF-A0ABD6HEW6-F1
#
_entry.id   AF-A0ABD6HEW6-F1
#
_cell.length_a   1.000
_cell.length_b   1.000
_cell.length_c   1.000
_cell.angle_alpha   90.00
_cell.angle_beta   90.00
_cell.angle_gamma   90.00
#
_symmetry.space_group_name_H-M   'P 1'
#
loop_
_entity.id
_entity.type
_entity.pdbx_description
1 polymer ?
#
loop_
_entity_poly.entity_id
_entity_poly.type
_entity_poly.pdbx_seq_one_letter_code
_entity_poly.pdbx_strand_id
1 'polypeptide(L)'
;MRLIREASGLPSPNPRALEAIEKADLVVFGPGSFYTSILPHLCVEGLAQVLARISAPTVLVTNILQCRETLGCHLEDLLAAFAQHWPQSRRCPKVLANCSISSDAVDGAVFPYLVSQTADECGFGFEVRTSVLESQSQPGQHCGGRVAAELLAIVAKDRALAR
;
A
#
# COMPACT_ATOMS: atom_id res chain seq x y z
N MET A 1 16.79 -2.54 -4.14
CA MET A 1 16.95 -2.69 -2.67
C MET A 1 16.21 -3.96 -2.25
N ARG A 2 16.74 -4.79 -1.33
CA ARG A 2 16.09 -6.04 -0.89
C ARG A 2 16.16 -6.13 0.64
N LEU A 3 15.07 -6.53 1.29
CA LEU A 3 15.08 -6.82 2.72
C LEU A 3 15.83 -8.13 2.98
N ILE A 4 16.80 -8.08 3.88
CA ILE A 4 17.51 -9.26 4.37
C ILE A 4 16.74 -9.78 5.58
N ARG A 5 16.20 -11.00 5.48
CA ARG A 5 15.62 -11.72 6.61
C ARG A 5 16.65 -12.73 7.11
N GLU A 6 17.29 -12.44 8.23
CA GLU A 6 18.05 -13.45 8.97
C GLU A 6 17.05 -14.26 9.81
N ALA A 7 17.07 -15.58 9.66
CA ALA A 7 16.05 -16.48 10.23
C ALA A 7 16.08 -16.55 11.77
N SER A 8 17.14 -16.08 12.42
CA SER A 8 17.28 -16.05 13.88
C SER A 8 16.95 -14.67 14.43
N GLY A 9 15.90 -14.57 15.25
CA GLY A 9 15.62 -13.37 16.06
C GLY A 9 14.73 -12.32 15.40
N LEU A 10 13.80 -12.70 14.52
CA LEU A 10 12.77 -11.76 14.05
C LEU A 10 11.93 -11.26 15.23
N PRO A 11 11.56 -9.96 15.24
CA PRO A 11 10.72 -9.43 16.29
C PRO A 11 9.32 -10.06 16.22
N SER A 12 8.79 -10.41 17.39
CA SER A 12 7.40 -10.79 17.54
C SER A 12 6.49 -9.56 17.49
N PRO A 13 5.25 -9.69 16.98
CA PRO A 13 4.29 -8.59 16.91
C PRO A 13 3.84 -8.19 18.31
N ASN A 14 3.64 -6.89 18.53
CA ASN A 14 3.07 -6.39 19.76
C ASN A 14 1.62 -6.94 19.94
N PRO A 15 1.30 -7.60 21.06
CA PRO A 15 -0.04 -8.16 21.29
C PRO A 15 -1.18 -7.13 21.16
N ARG A 16 -0.96 -5.88 21.58
CA ARG A 16 -1.95 -4.80 21.43
C ARG A 16 -2.19 -4.43 19.96
N ALA A 17 -1.15 -4.53 19.14
CA ALA A 17 -1.29 -4.28 17.70
C ALA A 17 -2.08 -5.41 17.03
N LEU A 18 -1.87 -6.66 17.43
CA LEU A 18 -2.67 -7.79 16.95
C LEU A 18 -4.15 -7.63 17.31
N GLU A 19 -4.45 -7.29 18.57
CA GLU A 19 -5.83 -7.05 19.00
C GLU A 19 -6.49 -5.91 18.22
N ALA A 20 -5.75 -4.83 17.96
CA ALA A 20 -6.24 -3.71 17.16
C ALA A 20 -6.52 -4.13 15.71
N ILE A 21 -5.65 -4.96 15.12
CA ILE A 21 -5.82 -5.50 13.76
C ILE A 21 -7.04 -6.41 13.68
N GLU A 22 -7.25 -7.30 14.66
CA GLU A 22 -8.41 -8.21 14.69
C GLU A 22 -9.74 -7.48 14.79
N LYS A 23 -9.77 -6.32 15.46
CA LYS A 23 -10.97 -5.47 15.64
C LYS A 23 -11.11 -4.38 14.58
N ALA A 24 -10.15 -4.26 13.66
CA ALA A 24 -10.14 -3.18 12.70
C ALA A 24 -11.28 -3.33 11.67
N ASP A 25 -11.87 -2.21 11.26
CA ASP A 25 -12.75 -2.15 10.09
C ASP A 25 -11.96 -1.97 8.78
N LEU A 26 -10.71 -1.57 8.88
CA LEU A 26 -9.79 -1.28 7.78
C LEU A 26 -8.36 -1.27 8.32
N VAL A 27 -7.42 -1.88 7.60
CA VAL A 27 -5.98 -1.71 7.83
C VAL A 27 -5.37 -0.95 6.67
N VAL A 28 -4.54 0.06 6.96
CA VAL A 28 -3.89 0.89 5.94
C VAL A 28 -2.38 0.85 6.10
N PHE A 29 -1.69 0.52 5.02
CA PHE A 29 -0.27 0.75 4.84
C PHE A 29 -0.04 2.06 4.10
N GLY A 30 0.81 2.91 4.67
CA GLY A 30 1.25 4.14 4.01
C GLY A 30 0.26 5.31 4.06
N PRO A 31 0.54 6.39 3.33
CA PRO A 31 1.73 6.56 2.49
C PRO A 31 3.03 6.65 3.31
N GLY A 32 4.18 6.48 2.68
CA GLY A 32 5.49 6.52 3.35
C GLY A 32 6.62 5.87 2.55
N SER A 33 7.86 6.03 3.01
CA SER A 33 9.03 5.41 2.37
C SER A 33 8.83 3.90 2.25
N PHE A 34 8.88 3.39 1.02
CA PHE A 34 8.39 2.05 0.74
C PHE A 34 9.21 0.98 1.48
N TYR A 35 10.54 1.03 1.37
CA TYR A 35 11.40 0.01 1.95
C TYR A 35 11.72 0.24 3.43
N THR A 36 11.59 1.48 3.92
CA THR A 36 11.99 1.85 5.30
C THR A 36 10.83 2.19 6.23
N SER A 37 9.61 2.37 5.72
CA SER A 37 8.42 2.64 6.54
C SER A 37 7.26 1.69 6.27
N ILE A 38 7.09 1.19 5.05
CA ILE A 38 5.97 0.28 4.72
C ILE A 38 6.41 -1.17 4.90
N LEU A 39 7.35 -1.61 4.07
CA LEU A 39 7.79 -3.00 3.98
C LEU A 39 8.34 -3.60 5.29
N PRO A 40 8.99 -2.84 6.20
CA PRO A 40 9.48 -3.39 7.47
C PRO A 40 8.38 -3.96 8.37
N HIS A 41 7.14 -3.49 8.26
CA HIS A 41 6.02 -4.09 9.01
C HIS A 41 5.84 -5.56 8.62
N LEU A 42 5.99 -5.90 7.34
CA LEU A 42 5.88 -7.28 6.86
C LEU A 42 7.10 -8.14 7.23
N CYS A 43 8.18 -7.57 7.79
CA CYS A 43 9.27 -8.35 8.37
C CYS A 43 8.99 -8.87 9.78
N VAL A 44 7.99 -8.33 10.47
CA VAL A 44 7.55 -8.82 11.77
C VAL A 44 6.95 -10.22 11.60
N GLU A 45 7.41 -11.16 12.42
CA GLU A 45 7.01 -12.57 12.29
C GLU A 45 5.50 -12.74 12.50
N GLY A 46 4.82 -13.46 11.60
CA GLY A 46 3.39 -13.73 11.72
C GLY A 46 2.45 -12.58 11.35
N LEU A 47 2.93 -11.33 11.24
CA LEU A 47 2.04 -10.18 11.02
C LEU A 47 1.29 -10.26 9.68
N ALA A 48 2.00 -10.56 8.59
CA ALA A 48 1.39 -10.70 7.27
C ALA A 48 0.37 -11.86 7.24
N GLN A 49 0.62 -12.94 7.98
CA GLN A 49 -0.30 -14.07 8.10
C GLN A 49 -1.59 -13.70 8.84
N VAL A 50 -1.49 -12.88 9.90
CA VAL A 50 -2.67 -12.35 10.60
C VAL A 50 -3.47 -11.44 9.68
N LEU A 51 -2.81 -10.47 9.04
CA LEU A 51 -3.46 -9.53 8.12
C LEU A 51 -4.13 -10.21 6.92
N ALA A 52 -3.56 -11.32 6.42
CA ALA A 52 -4.17 -12.08 5.33
C ALA A 52 -5.41 -12.89 5.76
N ARG A 53 -5.66 -13.06 7.07
CA ARG A 53 -6.77 -13.85 7.61
C ARG A 53 -7.96 -13.01 8.08
N ILE A 54 -7.74 -11.77 8.50
CA ILE A 54 -8.81 -10.89 8.95
C ILE A 54 -9.83 -10.62 7.83
N SER A 55 -11.08 -10.35 8.20
CA SER A 55 -12.15 -9.96 7.26
C SER A 55 -12.01 -8.51 6.79
N ALA A 56 -11.40 -7.65 7.59
CA ALA A 56 -11.22 -6.25 7.26
C ALA A 56 -10.36 -6.08 6.00
N PRO A 57 -10.71 -5.17 5.09
CA PRO A 57 -9.85 -4.87 3.95
C PRO A 57 -8.51 -4.32 4.44
N THR A 58 -7.43 -4.76 3.80
CA THR A 58 -6.10 -4.16 3.93
C THR A 58 -5.84 -3.33 2.68
N VAL A 59 -5.39 -2.08 2.84
CA VAL A 59 -5.13 -1.15 1.72
C VAL A 59 -3.70 -0.64 1.78
N LEU A 60 -2.98 -0.70 0.66
CA LEU A 60 -1.70 -0.04 0.45
C LEU A 60 -1.93 1.29 -0.27
N VAL A 61 -1.64 2.41 0.39
CA VAL A 61 -1.63 3.74 -0.23
C VAL A 61 -0.23 4.02 -0.77
N THR A 62 -0.11 4.17 -2.08
CA THR A 62 1.19 4.39 -2.74
C THR A 62 1.65 5.83 -2.57
N ASN A 63 2.93 6.11 -2.83
CA ASN A 63 3.44 7.48 -2.82
C ASN A 63 3.01 8.26 -4.08
N ILE A 64 3.00 9.60 -3.98
CA ILE A 64 2.81 10.50 -5.13
C ILE A 64 4.11 10.61 -5.93
N LEU A 65 5.22 10.89 -5.23
CA LEU A 65 6.54 11.11 -5.81
C LEU A 65 7.51 9.97 -5.48
N GLN A 66 8.54 9.80 -6.31
CA GLN A 66 9.68 8.92 -6.02
C GLN A 66 10.65 9.56 -5.05
N CYS A 67 11.24 8.73 -4.19
CA CYS A 67 12.38 9.08 -3.38
C CYS A 67 13.62 8.30 -3.87
N ARG A 68 14.76 8.49 -3.21
CA ARG A 68 16.00 7.78 -3.56
C ARG A 68 15.88 6.25 -3.49
N GLU A 69 14.97 5.72 -2.67
CA GLU A 69 14.76 4.27 -2.52
C GLU A 69 13.99 3.66 -3.70
N THR A 70 13.18 4.47 -4.39
CA THR A 70 12.23 4.01 -5.42
C THR A 70 12.45 4.69 -6.77
N LEU A 71 13.59 5.37 -6.95
CA LEU A 71 13.95 6.04 -8.19
C LEU A 71 14.00 5.04 -9.36
N GLY A 72 13.20 5.28 -10.39
CA GLY A 72 13.10 4.39 -11.56
C GLY A 72 12.28 3.12 -11.34
N CYS A 73 11.73 2.89 -10.15
CA CYS A 73 10.81 1.77 -9.91
C CYS A 73 9.39 2.13 -10.38
N HIS A 74 8.75 1.19 -11.07
CA HIS A 74 7.34 1.27 -11.41
C HIS A 74 6.46 0.70 -10.28
N LEU A 75 5.13 0.85 -10.39
CA LEU A 75 4.22 0.33 -9.38
C LEU A 75 4.34 -1.20 -9.23
N GLU A 76 4.44 -1.91 -10.35
CA GLU A 76 4.63 -3.36 -10.42
C GLU A 76 5.89 -3.84 -9.69
N ASP A 77 7.00 -3.07 -9.74
CA ASP A 77 8.22 -3.42 -9.01
C ASP A 77 7.99 -3.39 -7.50
N LEU A 78 7.24 -2.39 -7.03
CA LEU A 78 6.91 -2.24 -5.63
C LEU A 78 5.88 -3.27 -5.18
N LEU A 79 4.86 -3.55 -6.00
CA LEU A 79 3.89 -4.60 -5.71
C LEU A 79 4.54 -5.99 -5.71
N ALA A 80 5.49 -6.25 -6.61
CA ALA A 80 6.29 -7.47 -6.61
C ALA A 80 7.11 -7.59 -5.32
N ALA A 81 7.77 -6.50 -4.90
CA ALA A 81 8.51 -6.48 -3.65
C ALA A 81 7.60 -6.67 -2.43
N PHE A 82 6.41 -6.08 -2.41
CA PHE A 82 5.41 -6.29 -1.36
C PHE A 82 4.94 -7.74 -1.32
N ALA A 83 4.61 -8.31 -2.49
CA ALA A 83 4.11 -9.67 -2.64
C ALA A 83 5.09 -10.73 -2.13
N GLN A 84 6.41 -10.49 -2.27
CA GLN A 84 7.45 -11.38 -1.71
C GLN A 84 7.35 -11.54 -0.19
N HIS A 85 6.72 -10.59 0.51
CA HIS A 85 6.54 -10.60 1.96
C HIS A 85 5.09 -10.86 2.38
N TRP A 86 4.17 -11.03 1.43
CA TRP A 86 2.78 -11.39 1.69
C TRP A 86 2.59 -12.91 1.55
N PRO A 87 1.84 -13.57 2.45
CA PRO A 87 1.56 -14.99 2.29
C PRO A 87 0.73 -15.25 1.04
N GLN A 88 0.91 -16.43 0.43
CA GLN A 88 0.00 -16.91 -0.62
C GLN A 88 -1.41 -17.05 -0.03
N SER A 89 -2.28 -16.12 -0.40
CA SER A 89 -3.63 -15.96 0.15
C SER A 89 -4.56 -15.47 -0.95
N ARG A 90 -5.84 -15.82 -0.86
CA ARG A 90 -6.88 -15.22 -1.72
C ARG A 90 -7.16 -13.76 -1.35
N ARG A 91 -6.83 -13.35 -0.13
CA ARG A 91 -6.95 -11.97 0.34
C ARG A 91 -5.61 -11.26 0.17
N CYS A 92 -5.48 -10.58 -0.96
CA CYS A 92 -4.41 -9.62 -1.19
C CYS A 92 -4.86 -8.22 -0.72
N PRO A 93 -3.94 -7.36 -0.30
CA PRO A 93 -4.24 -5.96 -0.09
C PRO A 93 -4.82 -5.32 -1.35
N LYS A 94 -5.69 -4.34 -1.19
CA LYS A 94 -6.07 -3.43 -2.27
C LYS A 94 -5.03 -2.32 -2.36
N VAL A 95 -4.86 -1.72 -3.52
CA VAL A 95 -3.88 -0.65 -3.75
C VAL A 95 -4.63 0.62 -4.08
N LEU A 96 -4.33 1.71 -3.38
CA LEU A 96 -4.83 3.04 -3.68
C LEU A 96 -3.67 3.88 -4.22
N ALA A 97 -3.73 4.20 -5.51
CA ALA A 97 -2.69 4.92 -6.23
C ALA A 97 -3.20 6.24 -6.81
N ASN A 98 -2.29 7.20 -6.93
CA ASN A 98 -2.59 8.50 -7.51
C ASN A 98 -2.53 8.44 -9.05
N CYS A 99 -3.49 9.07 -9.74
CA CYS A 99 -3.54 9.11 -11.21
C CYS A 99 -3.22 10.46 -11.85
N SER A 100 -2.89 11.50 -11.06
CA SER A 100 -2.50 12.79 -11.62
C SER A 100 -1.51 13.52 -10.72
N ILE A 101 -0.51 14.17 -11.31
CA ILE A 101 0.39 15.08 -10.59
C ILE A 101 0.27 16.46 -11.22
N SER A 102 0.20 17.50 -10.37
CA SER A 102 0.18 18.89 -10.80
C SER A 102 1.47 19.22 -11.54
N SER A 103 1.36 19.93 -12.67
CA SER A 103 2.51 20.41 -13.46
C SER A 103 3.49 21.24 -12.62
N ASP A 104 2.99 21.88 -11.57
CA ASP A 104 3.77 22.77 -10.71
C ASP A 104 4.61 21.99 -9.68
N ALA A 105 4.34 20.68 -9.51
CA ALA A 105 5.06 19.86 -8.54
C ALA A 105 6.51 19.59 -8.97
N VAL A 106 6.76 19.32 -10.26
CA VAL A 106 8.11 19.06 -10.79
C VAL A 106 8.18 19.33 -12.30
N ASP A 107 9.09 20.21 -12.71
CA ASP A 107 9.40 20.49 -14.12
C ASP A 107 10.05 19.26 -14.80
N GLY A 108 9.38 18.67 -15.80
CA GLY A 108 9.94 17.60 -16.64
C GLY A 108 9.97 16.17 -16.07
N ALA A 109 9.37 15.90 -14.91
CA ALA A 109 9.34 14.55 -14.35
C ALA A 109 8.16 13.71 -14.88
N VAL A 110 8.46 12.65 -15.63
CA VAL A 110 7.55 11.53 -15.84
C VAL A 110 7.62 10.67 -14.58
N PHE A 111 6.52 10.54 -13.83
CA PHE A 111 6.50 9.74 -12.61
C PHE A 111 6.03 8.32 -12.93
N PRO A 112 6.88 7.29 -12.76
CA PRO A 112 6.50 5.90 -13.02
C PRO A 112 5.37 5.36 -12.12
N TYR A 113 5.02 6.07 -11.03
CA TYR A 113 3.83 5.79 -10.22
C TYR A 113 2.52 6.05 -10.96
N LEU A 114 2.54 6.92 -11.97
CA LEU A 114 1.38 7.24 -12.80
C LEU A 114 1.20 6.15 -13.85
N VAL A 115 0.44 5.12 -13.46
CA VAL A 115 -0.12 4.10 -14.34
C VAL A 115 0.96 3.32 -15.11
N SER A 116 1.46 2.27 -14.46
CA SER A 116 1.88 1.08 -15.19
C SER A 116 0.89 -0.01 -14.82
N GLN A 117 -0.06 -0.23 -15.74
CA GLN A 117 -0.86 -1.44 -15.86
C GLN A 117 -1.91 -1.73 -14.77
N THR A 118 -2.95 -2.44 -15.20
CA THR A 118 -4.07 -2.84 -14.37
C THR A 118 -3.67 -3.96 -13.40
N ALA A 119 -4.41 -4.08 -12.29
CA ALA A 119 -4.30 -5.14 -11.28
C ALA A 119 -3.96 -6.54 -11.81
N ASP A 120 -4.63 -6.93 -12.91
CA ASP A 120 -4.55 -8.27 -13.49
C ASP A 120 -3.24 -8.50 -14.26
N GLU A 121 -2.60 -7.43 -14.74
CA GLU A 121 -1.36 -7.50 -15.53
C GLU A 121 -0.12 -7.63 -14.64
N CYS A 122 -0.16 -7.12 -13.41
CA CYS A 122 0.95 -7.28 -12.46
C CYS A 122 1.11 -8.74 -11.97
N GLY A 123 0.15 -9.63 -12.21
CA GLY A 123 0.26 -11.06 -11.89
C GLY A 123 0.23 -11.42 -10.39
N PHE A 124 -0.07 -10.45 -9.52
CA PHE A 124 -0.06 -10.63 -8.06
C PHE A 124 -1.46 -10.56 -7.40
N GLY A 125 -2.52 -10.31 -8.18
CA GLY A 125 -3.91 -10.31 -7.71
C GLY A 125 -4.30 -9.14 -6.79
N PHE A 126 -3.53 -8.04 -6.80
CA PHE A 126 -3.89 -6.81 -6.06
C PHE A 126 -4.99 -6.05 -6.82
N GLU A 127 -6.12 -5.74 -6.18
CA GLU A 127 -7.12 -4.81 -6.74
C GLU A 127 -6.54 -3.38 -6.67
N VAL A 128 -6.10 -2.83 -7.81
CA VAL A 128 -5.58 -1.46 -7.92
C VAL A 128 -6.71 -0.49 -8.22
N ARG A 129 -6.85 0.52 -7.37
CA ARG A 129 -7.76 1.65 -7.53
C ARG A 129 -6.96 2.93 -7.68
N THR A 130 -7.29 3.70 -8.71
CA THR A 130 -6.66 4.99 -8.96
C THR A 130 -7.61 6.16 -8.69
N SER A 131 -7.09 7.27 -8.17
CA SER A 131 -7.85 8.51 -7.95
C SER A 131 -6.91 9.73 -7.92
N VAL A 132 -7.47 10.94 -7.90
CA VAL A 132 -6.70 12.17 -7.73
C VAL A 132 -6.45 12.35 -6.24
N LEU A 133 -5.26 11.99 -5.78
CA LEU A 133 -4.93 11.97 -4.35
C LEU A 133 -4.02 13.12 -3.93
N GLU A 134 -3.42 13.85 -4.87
CA GLU A 134 -2.53 14.96 -4.57
C GLU A 134 -3.27 16.17 -3.98
N SER A 135 -2.59 16.91 -3.09
CA SER A 135 -3.02 18.18 -2.53
C SER A 135 -2.74 19.34 -3.48
N GLN A 136 -3.77 20.15 -3.75
CA GLN A 136 -3.61 21.37 -4.55
C GLN A 136 -2.82 22.46 -3.81
N SER A 137 -2.85 22.48 -2.48
CA SER A 137 -2.12 23.46 -1.67
C SER A 137 -0.68 23.03 -1.35
N GLN A 138 -0.37 21.75 -1.52
CA GLN A 138 0.95 21.17 -1.26
C GLN A 138 1.28 20.14 -2.35
N PRO A 139 1.70 20.60 -3.54
CA PRO A 139 2.08 19.72 -4.64
C PRO A 139 3.12 18.67 -4.20
N GLY A 140 2.99 17.45 -4.72
CA GLY A 140 3.78 16.29 -4.34
C GLY A 140 3.32 15.57 -3.06
N GLN A 141 2.32 16.11 -2.34
CA GLN A 141 1.80 15.51 -1.12
C GLN A 141 0.37 15.00 -1.30
N HIS A 142 -0.02 14.02 -0.48
CA HIS A 142 -1.39 13.55 -0.43
C HIS A 142 -2.34 14.60 0.18
N CYS A 143 -3.51 14.75 -0.41
CA CYS A 143 -4.66 15.39 0.21
C CYS A 143 -5.33 14.37 1.16
N GLY A 144 -5.13 14.53 2.47
CA GLY A 144 -5.68 13.61 3.47
C GLY A 144 -7.19 13.40 3.37
N GLY A 145 -7.96 14.44 3.06
CA GLY A 145 -9.41 14.34 2.86
C GLY A 145 -9.80 13.46 1.67
N ARG A 146 -9.08 13.54 0.55
CA ARG A 146 -9.34 12.69 -0.63
C ARG A 146 -8.95 11.24 -0.35
N VAL A 147 -7.78 11.01 0.25
CA VAL A 147 -7.36 9.67 0.66
C VAL A 147 -8.37 9.04 1.61
N ALA A 148 -8.81 9.76 2.64
CA ALA A 148 -9.80 9.27 3.60
C ALA A 148 -11.15 8.93 2.92
N ALA A 149 -11.62 9.77 1.99
CA ALA A 149 -12.84 9.51 1.25
C ALA A 149 -12.76 8.21 0.43
N GLU A 150 -11.63 7.96 -0.23
CA GLU A 150 -11.41 6.74 -1.01
C GLU A 150 -11.32 5.49 -0.13
N LEU A 151 -10.65 5.59 1.02
CA LEU A 151 -10.57 4.50 2.01
C LEU A 151 -11.96 4.15 2.56
N LEU A 152 -12.77 5.15 2.92
CA LEU A 152 -14.15 4.93 3.38
C LEU A 152 -15.02 4.28 2.30
N ALA A 153 -14.86 4.68 1.04
CA ALA A 153 -15.56 4.06 -0.09
C ALA A 153 -15.15 2.58 -0.28
N ILE A 154 -13.87 2.25 -0.07
CA ILE A 154 -13.40 0.85 -0.09
C ILE A 154 -14.09 0.04 1.00
N VAL A 155 -14.14 0.54 2.24
CA VAL A 155 -14.81 -0.14 3.37
C VAL A 155 -16.30 -0.35 3.09
N ALA A 156 -16.98 0.68 2.56
CA ALA A 156 -18.41 0.58 2.23
C ALA A 156 -18.68 -0.49 1.16
N LYS A 157 -17.86 -0.55 0.10
CA LYS A 157 -17.95 -1.57 -0.95
C LYS A 157 -17.71 -2.98 -0.40
N ASP A 158 -16.69 -3.15 0.44
CA ASP A 158 -16.34 -4.45 1.02
C ASP A 158 -17.46 -4.99 1.94
N ARG A 159 -18.04 -4.11 2.77
CA ARG A 159 -19.20 -4.44 3.61
C ARG A 159 -20.44 -4.80 2.79
N ALA A 160 -20.63 -4.21 1.60
CA ALA A 160 -21.73 -4.56 0.72
C ALA A 160 -21.55 -5.93 0.07
N LEU A 161 -20.31 -6.32 -0.27
CA LEU A 161 -19.98 -7.64 -0.85
C LEU A 161 -20.00 -8.78 0.17
N ALA A 162 -19.87 -8.47 1.47
CA ALA A 162 -19.90 -9.44 2.56
C ALA A 162 -21.32 -9.79 3.05
N ARG A 163 -22.37 -9.18 2.49
CA ARG A 163 -23.78 -9.43 2.79
C ARG A 163 -24.41 -10.31 1.71
#